data_AF-A0A4Q6UF07-F1
#
_entry.id   AF-A0A4Q6UF07-F1
#
_cell.length_a   1.000
_cell.length_b   1.000
_cell.length_c   1.000
_cell.angle_alpha   90.00
_cell.angle_beta   90.00
_cell.angle_gamma   90.00
#
_symmetry.space_group_name_H-M   'P 1'
#
loop_
_entity.id
_entity.type
_entity.pdbx_description
1 polymer ?
#
loop_
_entity_poly.entity_id
_entity_poly.type
_entity_poly.pdbx_seq_one_letter_code
_entity_poly.pdbx_strand_id
1 'polypeptide(L)'
;MSHGKTTFDLAELRQRAAQRKGGDELTITIDGKPYTIPVPGFWPDRVKELARRSREDGDVPFVRELMGAERYEKFVAAGGRSDDVALLLEEYKQAQGADLGESSPSPTS
;
A
#
# COMPACT_ATOMS: atom_id res chain seq x y z
N MET A 1 42.23 9.66 4.53
CA MET A 1 41.00 9.88 5.30
C MET A 1 40.13 8.64 5.13
N SER A 2 39.93 7.86 6.20
CA SER A 2 39.07 6.67 6.11
C SER A 2 37.62 7.15 6.05
N HIS A 3 36.92 6.86 4.96
CA HIS A 3 35.48 7.11 4.90
C HIS A 3 34.84 6.24 5.98
N GLY A 4 34.32 6.85 7.04
CA GLY A 4 33.61 6.15 8.11
C GLY A 4 32.51 5.27 7.52
N LYS A 5 32.40 4.02 7.99
CA LYS A 5 31.37 3.09 7.55
C LYS A 5 30.01 3.68 7.96
N THR A 6 29.18 4.03 6.98
CA THR A 6 27.82 4.50 7.24
C THR A 6 26.93 3.30 7.51
N THR A 7 26.32 3.24 8.70
CA THR A 7 25.39 2.18 9.09
C THR A 7 23.98 2.74 9.12
N PHE A 8 23.01 1.99 8.60
CA PHE A 8 21.59 2.32 8.65
C PHE A 8 20.84 1.26 9.44
N ASP A 9 19.96 1.69 10.34
CA ASP A 9 19.00 0.80 10.99
C ASP A 9 17.80 0.51 10.07
N LEU A 10 17.37 -0.75 10.02
CA LEU A 10 16.29 -1.18 9.13
C LEU A 10 14.93 -0.65 9.57
N ALA A 11 14.66 -0.60 10.88
CA ALA A 11 13.40 -0.10 11.40
C ALA A 11 13.27 1.40 11.10
N GLU A 12 14.35 2.16 11.28
CA GLU A 12 14.39 3.57 10.88
C GLU A 12 14.21 3.77 9.38
N LEU A 13 14.82 2.92 8.54
CA LEU A 13 14.64 2.99 7.09
C LEU A 13 13.17 2.78 6.70
N ARG A 14 12.49 1.83 7.34
CA ARG A 14 11.05 1.56 7.14
C ARG A 14 10.20 2.71 7.63
N GLN A 15 10.46 3.24 8.82
CA GLN A 15 9.72 4.38 9.36
C GLN A 15 9.85 5.61 8.45
N ARG A 16 11.06 5.94 7.99
CA ARG A 16 11.28 7.04 7.04
C ARG A 16 10.56 6.78 5.71
N ALA A 17 10.47 5.54 5.25
CA ALA A 17 9.74 5.20 4.05
C ALA A 17 8.21 5.36 4.21
N ALA A 18 7.65 5.00 5.37
CA ALA A 18 6.24 5.19 5.68
C ALA A 18 5.88 6.68 5.69
N GLN A 19 6.69 7.50 6.36
CA GLN A 19 6.50 8.96 6.43
C GLN A 19 6.46 9.60 5.04
N ARG A 20 7.36 9.21 4.13
CA ARG A 20 7.37 9.72 2.75
C ARG A 20 6.15 9.30 1.93
N LYS A 21 5.46 8.23 2.33
CA LYS A 21 4.32 7.64 1.62
C LYS A 21 2.97 8.04 2.23
N GLY A 22 2.97 8.91 3.24
CA GLY A 22 1.76 9.28 4.00
C GLY A 22 1.28 8.22 4.99
N GLY A 23 2.09 7.20 5.26
CA GLY A 23 1.75 6.04 6.09
C GLY A 23 2.28 4.73 5.51
N ASP A 24 2.13 3.65 6.26
CA ASP A 24 2.42 2.28 5.85
C ASP A 24 1.15 1.45 5.60
N GLU A 25 -0.03 2.02 5.84
CA GLU A 25 -1.33 1.38 5.68
C GLU A 25 -2.32 2.25 4.89
N LEU A 26 -3.25 1.58 4.21
CA LEU A 26 -4.43 2.16 3.55
C LEU A 26 -5.69 1.62 4.23
N THR A 27 -6.69 2.48 4.38
CA THR A 27 -7.97 2.11 4.97
C THR A 27 -9.11 2.36 3.99
N ILE A 28 -9.96 1.36 3.80
CA ILE A 28 -11.25 1.46 3.12
C ILE A 28 -12.38 1.21 4.13
N THR A 29 -13.47 1.95 4.02
CA THR A 29 -14.62 1.82 4.91
C THR A 29 -15.83 1.27 4.18
N ILE A 30 -16.50 0.27 4.77
CA ILE A 30 -17.79 -0.26 4.30
C ILE A 30 -18.78 -0.13 5.44
N ASP A 31 -19.88 0.59 5.22
CA ASP A 31 -20.90 0.88 6.25
C ASP A 31 -20.29 1.41 7.57
N GLY A 32 -19.28 2.28 7.45
CA GLY A 32 -18.55 2.85 8.60
C GLY A 32 -17.56 1.91 9.29
N LYS A 33 -17.42 0.65 8.84
CA LYS A 33 -16.43 -0.29 9.36
C LYS A 33 -15.11 -0.17 8.58
N PRO A 34 -13.97 0.10 9.25
CA PRO A 34 -12.69 0.22 8.59
C PRO A 34 -12.05 -1.15 8.30
N TYR A 35 -11.42 -1.25 7.15
CA TYR A 35 -10.60 -2.38 6.73
C TYR A 35 -9.26 -1.86 6.23
N THR A 36 -8.19 -2.43 6.75
CA THR A 36 -6.84 -1.89 6.57
C THR A 36 -5.94 -2.91 5.87
N ILE A 37 -5.14 -2.42 4.92
CA ILE A 37 -4.10 -3.17 4.22
C ILE A 37 -2.79 -2.39 4.22
N PRO A 38 -1.61 -3.04 4.19
CA PRO A 38 -0.35 -2.33 4.00
C PRO A 38 -0.28 -1.66 2.63
N VAL A 39 0.42 -0.53 2.53
CA VAL A 39 0.73 0.09 1.23
C VAL A 39 1.67 -0.81 0.40
N PRO A 40 1.67 -0.73 -0.95
CA PRO A 40 2.48 -1.61 -1.81
C PRO A 40 3.97 -1.74 -1.46
N GLY A 41 4.57 -0.68 -0.91
CA GLY A 41 5.99 -0.69 -0.50
C GLY A 41 6.30 -1.58 0.72
N PHE A 42 5.29 -2.00 1.47
CA PHE A 42 5.42 -2.74 2.73
C PHE A 42 4.87 -4.17 2.62
N TRP A 43 4.45 -4.60 1.43
CA TRP A 43 3.95 -5.95 1.23
C TRP A 43 5.02 -7.02 1.47
N PRO A 44 4.69 -8.11 2.17
CA PRO A 44 5.50 -9.32 2.19
C PRO A 44 5.76 -9.85 0.78
N ASP A 45 6.87 -10.56 0.59
CA ASP A 45 7.25 -11.05 -0.75
C ASP A 45 6.22 -12.02 -1.34
N ARG A 46 5.61 -12.86 -0.50
CA ARG A 46 4.49 -13.73 -0.89
C ARG A 46 3.31 -12.96 -1.49
N VAL A 47 2.95 -11.83 -0.89
CA VAL A 47 1.87 -10.97 -1.39
C VAL A 47 2.24 -10.38 -2.75
N LYS A 48 3.50 -9.98 -2.96
CA LYS A 48 3.98 -9.49 -4.26
C LYS A 48 3.94 -10.56 -5.35
N GLU A 49 4.28 -11.81 -5.01
CA GLU A 49 4.17 -12.94 -5.94
C GLU A 49 2.74 -13.16 -6.38
N LEU A 50 1.80 -13.19 -5.43
CA LEU A 50 0.37 -13.34 -5.73
C LEU A 50 -0.17 -12.14 -6.53
N ALA A 51 0.27 -10.93 -6.20
CA ALA A 51 -0.11 -9.73 -6.96
C ALA A 51 0.32 -9.82 -8.43
N ARG A 52 1.50 -10.38 -8.74
CA ARG A 52 1.96 -10.57 -10.13
C ARG A 52 1.11 -11.59 -10.88
N ARG A 53 0.66 -12.64 -10.17
CA ARG A 53 -0.15 -13.73 -10.72
C ARG A 53 -1.65 -13.43 -10.73
N SER A 54 -2.08 -12.32 -10.13
CA SER A 54 -3.50 -11.92 -10.04
C SER A 54 -4.23 -11.91 -11.38
N ARG A 55 -3.54 -11.52 -12.46
CA ARG A 55 -4.10 -11.54 -13.83
C ARG A 55 -4.40 -12.94 -14.37
N GLU A 56 -3.74 -13.96 -13.83
CA GLU A 56 -3.84 -15.35 -14.27
C GLU A 56 -4.73 -16.16 -13.30
N ASP A 57 -4.51 -15.98 -12.00
CA ASP A 57 -5.14 -16.77 -10.93
C ASP A 57 -6.37 -16.06 -10.30
N GLY A 58 -6.64 -14.82 -10.70
CA GLY A 58 -7.63 -13.94 -10.09
C GLY A 58 -7.11 -13.17 -8.87
N ASP A 59 -7.86 -12.16 -8.45
CA ASP A 59 -7.43 -11.24 -7.38
C ASP A 59 -7.63 -11.82 -5.97
N VAL A 60 -8.55 -12.77 -5.80
CA VAL A 60 -8.92 -13.31 -4.49
C VAL A 60 -7.73 -13.89 -3.70
N PRO A 61 -6.85 -14.74 -4.27
CA PRO A 61 -5.68 -15.25 -3.56
C PRO A 61 -4.76 -14.12 -3.07
N PHE A 62 -4.55 -13.11 -3.91
CA PHE A 62 -3.73 -11.94 -3.57
C PHE A 62 -4.36 -11.11 -2.45
N VAL A 63 -5.63 -10.74 -2.58
CA VAL A 63 -6.32 -9.88 -1.60
C VAL A 63 -6.52 -10.62 -0.27
N ARG A 64 -6.82 -11.92 -0.31
CA ARG A 64 -6.95 -12.74 0.91
C ARG A 64 -5.64 -12.83 1.67
N GLU A 65 -4.52 -13.00 0.97
CA GLU A 65 -3.19 -13.00 1.60
C GLU A 65 -2.84 -11.61 2.15
N LEU A 66 -3.13 -10.54 1.39
CA LEU A 66 -2.85 -9.16 1.76
C LEU A 66 -3.58 -8.73 3.04
N MET A 67 -4.86 -9.07 3.18
CA MET A 67 -5.66 -8.74 4.36
C MET A 67 -5.45 -9.72 5.52
N GLY A 68 -5.10 -10.97 5.20
CA GLY A 68 -5.22 -12.12 6.10
C GLY A 68 -6.63 -12.73 6.05
N ALA A 69 -6.71 -14.06 6.15
CA ALA A 69 -7.93 -14.83 5.89
C ALA A 69 -9.14 -14.36 6.70
N GLU A 70 -9.00 -14.17 8.02
CA GLU A 70 -10.11 -13.74 8.89
C GLU A 70 -10.63 -12.33 8.53
N ARG A 71 -9.72 -11.39 8.25
CA ARG A 71 -10.08 -10.02 7.88
C ARG A 71 -10.73 -9.98 6.51
N TYR A 72 -10.24 -10.77 5.56
CA TYR A 72 -10.84 -10.93 4.24
C TYR A 72 -12.27 -11.45 4.33
N GLU A 73 -12.52 -12.48 5.15
CA GLU A 73 -13.87 -13.01 5.35
C GLU A 73 -14.82 -11.97 5.95
N LYS A 74 -14.36 -11.19 6.93
CA LYS A 74 -15.13 -10.06 7.50
C LYS A 74 -15.37 -8.92 6.50
N PHE A 75 -14.45 -8.69 5.59
CA PHE A 75 -14.56 -7.69 4.53
C PHE A 75 -15.61 -8.11 3.49
N VAL A 76 -15.54 -9.36 3.01
CA VAL A 76 -16.53 -9.92 2.09
C VAL A 76 -17.92 -9.99 2.74
N ALA A 77 -18.00 -10.41 4.00
CA ALA A 77 -19.27 -10.45 4.74
C ALA A 77 -19.90 -9.06 4.94
N ALA A 78 -19.10 -7.99 4.91
CA ALA A 78 -19.59 -6.62 4.92
C ALA A 78 -19.95 -6.07 3.52
N GLY A 79 -19.77 -6.86 2.46
CA GLY A 79 -20.10 -6.47 1.08
C GLY A 79 -18.89 -6.07 0.23
N GLY A 80 -17.67 -6.19 0.76
CA GLY A 80 -16.45 -5.88 0.01
C GLY A 80 -16.08 -6.95 -1.02
N ARG A 81 -15.44 -6.53 -2.10
CA ARG A 81 -14.93 -7.41 -3.17
C ARG A 81 -13.43 -7.22 -3.36
N SER A 82 -12.75 -8.25 -3.87
CA SER A 82 -11.31 -8.14 -4.17
C SER A 82 -11.00 -7.00 -5.14
N ASP A 83 -11.88 -6.76 -6.11
CA ASP A 83 -11.78 -5.62 -7.05
C ASP A 83 -11.84 -4.26 -6.34
N ASP A 84 -12.56 -4.14 -5.21
CA ASP A 84 -12.63 -2.87 -4.47
C ASP A 84 -11.27 -2.55 -3.79
N VAL A 85 -10.49 -3.59 -3.49
CA VAL A 85 -9.09 -3.42 -3.06
C VAL A 85 -8.20 -2.99 -4.23
N ALA A 86 -8.44 -3.51 -5.44
CA ALA A 86 -7.73 -3.02 -6.63
C ALA A 86 -8.03 -1.52 -6.88
N LEU A 87 -9.28 -1.09 -6.72
CA LEU A 87 -9.67 0.33 -6.79
C LEU A 87 -8.95 1.19 -5.75
N LEU A 88 -8.88 0.75 -4.49
CA LEU A 88 -8.14 1.45 -3.43
C LEU A 88 -6.66 1.63 -3.80
N LEU A 89 -6.03 0.61 -4.38
CA LEU A 89 -4.63 0.64 -4.79
C LEU A 89 -4.40 1.55 -6.00
N GLU A 90 -5.35 1.61 -6.92
CA GLU A 90 -5.33 2.56 -8.04
C GLU A 90 -5.43 4.00 -7.53
N GLU A 91 -6.39 4.29 -6.65
CA GLU A 91 -6.56 5.61 -6.04
C GLU A 91 -5.30 6.05 -5.29
N TYR A 92 -4.71 5.16 -4.49
CA TYR A 92 -3.44 5.45 -3.82
C TYR A 92 -2.32 5.76 -4.81
N LYS A 93 -2.21 5.00 -5.90
CA LYS A 93 -1.21 5.25 -6.95
C LYS A 93 -1.42 6.61 -7.62
N GLN A 94 -2.67 6.99 -7.90
CA GLN A 94 -2.99 8.30 -8.47
C GLN A 94 -2.63 9.42 -7.49
N ALA A 95 -2.97 9.29 -6.21
CA ALA A 95 -2.59 10.26 -5.18
C ALA A 95 -1.06 10.43 -5.06
N GLN A 96 -0.30 9.33 -5.09
CA GLN A 96 1.17 9.37 -5.07
C GLN A 96 1.76 9.93 -6.37
N GLY A 97 1.11 9.69 -7.52
CA GLY A 97 1.54 10.23 -8.82
C GLY A 97 1.23 11.72 -8.98
N ALA A 98 0.10 12.19 -8.45
CA ALA A 98 -0.29 13.59 -8.39
C ALA A 98 0.65 14.37 -7.45
N ASP A 99 0.99 13.81 -6.28
CA ASP A 99 1.93 14.43 -5.33
C ASP A 99 3.36 14.59 -5.91
N LEU A 100 3.77 13.68 -6.79
CA LEU A 100 5.05 13.78 -7.52
C LEU A 100 5.01 14.71 -8.75
N GLY A 101 3.83 15.24 -9.12
CA GLY A 101 3.63 16.13 -10.26
C GLY A 101 3.12 17.55 -9.91
N GLU A 102 2.58 17.76 -8.72
CA GLU A 102 1.89 19.01 -8.33
C GLU A 102 2.63 19.84 -7.25
N SER A 103 3.96 19.72 -7.16
CA SER A 103 4.76 20.79 -6.56
C SER A 103 4.74 22.01 -7.49
N SER A 104 3.79 22.91 -7.24
CA SER A 104 3.47 24.12 -8.02
C SER A 104 4.50 25.26 -7.82
N PRO A 105 4.23 26.45 -8.39
CA PRO A 105 5.07 27.20 -9.33
C PRO A 105 6.19 28.02 -8.68
N SER A 106 7.28 28.28 -9.41
CA SER A 106 8.21 29.34 -9.02
C SER A 106 7.55 30.71 -9.21
N PRO A 107 7.61 31.61 -8.21
CA PRO A 107 7.03 32.94 -8.28
C PRO A 107 7.81 33.82 -9.27
N THR A 108 7.08 34.68 -9.97
CA THR A 108 7.60 35.81 -10.74
C THR A 108 8.40 36.75 -9.85
N SER A 109 9.64 37.07 -10.26
CA SER A 109 10.32 38.36 -10.06
C SER A 109 11.45 38.50 -11.07
#